data_AF-A0A0E2YWQ9-F1
#
_entry.id   AF-A0A0E2YWQ9-F1
#
_cell.length_a   1.000
_cell.length_b   1.000
_cell.length_c   1.000
_cell.angle_alpha   90.00
_cell.angle_beta   90.00
_cell.angle_gamma   90.00
#
_symmetry.space_group_name_H-M   'P 1'
#
loop_
_entity.id
_entity.type
_entity.pdbx_description
1 polymer ?
#
loop_
_entity_poly.entity_id
_entity_poly.type
_entity_poly.pdbx_seq_one_letter_code
_entity_poly.pdbx_strand_id
1 'polypeptide(L)'
;AHVDDIAQGHLLAFQHGKPGERYILGGDNMLLLQILQLIDEINGTRRKRVNIPINVMLPMAWCMEKIALFTRSEPRATLDSIHMAKKLMFFSSAKAKRELGY
;
A
#
# COMPACT_ATOMS: atom_id res chain seq x y z
N ALA A 1 9.97 -0.61 3.61
CA ALA A 1 10.72 0.41 4.34
C ALA A 1 9.93 0.68 5.59
N HIS A 2 10.59 0.57 6.72
CA HIS A 2 10.02 0.89 8.03
C HIS A 2 9.90 2.41 8.18
N VAL A 3 9.14 2.86 9.18
CA VAL A 3 9.02 4.29 9.49
C VAL A 3 10.39 4.90 9.84
N ASP A 4 11.25 4.12 10.49
CA ASP A 4 12.61 4.53 10.86
C ASP A 4 13.50 4.74 9.62
N ASP A 5 13.36 3.89 8.60
CA ASP A 5 14.08 4.05 7.33
C ASP A 5 13.70 5.39 6.69
N ILE A 6 12.41 5.74 6.69
CA ILE A 6 11.93 7.00 6.12
C ILE A 6 12.50 8.20 6.88
N ALA A 7 12.50 8.13 8.22
CA ALA A 7 13.10 9.17 9.06
C ALA A 7 14.60 9.34 8.76
N GLN A 8 15.34 8.24 8.64
CA GLN A 8 16.75 8.27 8.25
C GLN A 8 16.92 8.82 6.82
N GLY A 9 16.06 8.43 5.88
CA GLY A 9 16.08 8.92 4.50
C GLY A 9 15.87 10.44 4.41
N HIS A 10 15.05 11.01 5.29
CA HIS A 10 14.92 12.47 5.40
C HIS A 10 16.21 13.14 5.88
N LEU A 11 16.89 12.56 6.88
CA LEU A 11 18.18 13.06 7.35
C LEU A 11 19.24 13.00 6.23
N LEU A 12 19.30 11.89 5.50
CA LEU A 12 20.22 11.71 4.38
C LEU A 12 19.92 12.69 3.24
N ALA A 13 18.65 12.95 2.94
CA ALA A 13 18.25 13.95 1.97
C ALA A 13 18.65 15.38 2.40
N PHE A 14 18.61 15.68 3.70
CA PHE A 14 19.12 16.96 4.21
C PHE A 14 20.64 17.09 4.07
N GLN A 15 21.38 16.01 4.32
CA GLN A 15 22.85 16.02 4.30
C GLN A 15 23.45 15.93 2.88
N HIS A 16 22.83 15.16 1.99
CA HIS A 16 23.40 14.79 0.68
C HIS A 16 22.47 15.11 -0.51
N GLY A 17 21.23 15.52 -0.24
CA GLY A 17 20.27 15.85 -1.28
C GLY A 17 20.63 17.13 -2.03
N LYS A 18 20.14 17.22 -3.26
CA LYS A 18 20.32 18.39 -4.13
C LYS A 18 19.03 19.20 -4.22
N PRO A 19 19.09 20.54 -4.14
CA PRO A 19 17.91 21.38 -4.33
C PRO A 19 17.23 21.11 -5.68
N GLY A 20 15.90 21.01 -5.67
CA GLY A 20 15.09 20.71 -6.85
C GLY A 20 14.93 19.22 -7.18
N GLU A 21 15.71 18.34 -6.55
CA GLU A 21 15.62 16.90 -6.77
C GLU A 21 14.54 16.24 -5.90
N ARG A 22 13.97 15.13 -6.41
CA ARG A 22 13.03 14.27 -5.69
C ARG A 22 13.62 12.88 -5.49
N TYR A 23 13.43 12.32 -4.30
CA TYR A 23 13.93 11.00 -3.90
C TYR A 23 12.77 10.17 -3.37
N ILE A 24 12.58 8.98 -3.94
CA ILE A 24 11.57 8.03 -3.46
C ILE A 24 12.18 7.21 -2.32
N LEU A 25 11.58 7.29 -1.14
CA LEU A 25 11.94 6.51 0.04
C LEU A 25 11.02 5.29 0.17
N GLY A 26 11.18 4.32 -0.71
CA GLY A 26 10.44 3.05 -0.71
C GLY A 26 11.31 1.88 -0.23
N GLY A 27 10.67 0.79 0.18
CA GLY A 27 11.36 -0.50 0.38
C GLY A 27 10.91 -1.52 -0.66
N ASP A 28 10.51 -2.69 -0.20
CA ASP A 28 10.06 -3.75 -1.09
C ASP A 28 8.72 -3.45 -1.74
N ASN A 29 8.64 -3.76 -3.03
CA ASN A 29 7.39 -3.70 -3.79
C ASN A 29 6.59 -4.97 -3.50
N MET A 30 5.47 -4.81 -2.80
CA MET A 30 4.59 -5.91 -2.43
C MET A 30 3.17 -5.68 -2.93
N LEU A 31 2.53 -6.74 -3.41
CA LEU A 31 1.10 -6.76 -3.68
C LEU A 31 0.31 -6.69 -2.36
N LEU A 32 -0.89 -6.11 -2.38
CA LEU A 32 -1.78 -6.09 -1.21
C LEU A 32 -2.01 -7.49 -0.64
N LEU A 33 -2.17 -8.50 -1.51
CA LEU A 33 -2.31 -9.90 -1.10
C LEU A 33 -1.09 -10.39 -0.32
N GLN A 34 0.12 -10.04 -0.75
CA GLN A 34 1.36 -10.44 -0.09
C GLN A 34 1.50 -9.77 1.28
N ILE A 35 1.11 -8.49 1.40
CA ILE A 35 1.09 -7.79 2.70
C ILE A 35 0.14 -8.50 3.67
N LEU A 36 -1.06 -8.86 3.22
CA LEU A 36 -2.05 -9.55 4.03
C LEU A 36 -1.60 -10.97 4.43
N GLN A 37 -0.89 -11.68 3.55
CA GLN A 37 -0.29 -12.98 3.83
C GLN A 37 0.85 -12.87 4.85
N LEU A 38 1.68 -11.83 4.75
CA LEU A 38 2.75 -11.56 5.72
C LEU A 38 2.16 -11.30 7.13
N ILE A 39 1.08 -10.53 7.22
CA ILE A 39 0.37 -10.29 8.49
C ILE A 39 -0.16 -11.59 9.08
N ASP A 40 -0.70 -12.48 8.25
CA ASP A 40 -1.20 -13.78 8.69
C ASP A 40 -0.08 -14.67 9.23
N GLU A 41 1.07 -14.67 8.56
CA GLU A 41 2.26 -15.40 8.97
C GLU A 41 2.78 -14.90 10.33
N ILE A 42 2.87 -13.57 10.50
CA ILE A 42 3.29 -12.95 11.77
C ILE A 42 2.32 -13.31 12.92
N ASN A 43 1.01 -13.33 12.66
CA ASN A 43 0.00 -13.68 13.67
C ASN A 43 -0.16 -15.20 13.87
N GLY A 44 0.53 -16.04 13.10
CA GLY A 44 0.37 -17.49 13.14
C GLY A 44 -1.00 -17.99 12.64
N THR A 45 -1.79 -17.14 11.99
CA THR A 45 -3.13 -17.49 11.49
C THR A 45 -3.06 -17.93 10.03
N ARG A 46 -3.26 -19.21 9.73
CA ARG A 46 -3.33 -19.67 8.33
C ARG A 46 -4.70 -19.37 7.71
N ARG A 47 -4.85 -18.20 7.08
CA ARG A 47 -6.02 -17.92 6.22
C ARG A 47 -5.66 -18.21 4.77
N LYS A 48 -6.51 -18.98 4.08
CA LYS A 48 -6.41 -19.14 2.62
C LYS A 48 -6.89 -17.87 1.94
N ARG A 49 -6.02 -16.86 1.84
CA ARG A 49 -6.31 -15.65 1.09
C ARG A 49 -6.27 -15.95 -0.40
N VAL A 50 -7.36 -15.64 -1.09
CA VAL A 50 -7.49 -15.80 -2.54
C VAL A 50 -7.64 -14.42 -3.18
N ASN A 51 -7.07 -14.26 -4.37
CA ASN A 51 -7.28 -13.04 -5.16
C ASN A 51 -8.66 -13.14 -5.83
N ILE A 52 -9.57 -12.22 -5.48
CA ILE A 52 -10.92 -12.20 -6.03
C ILE A 52 -10.91 -11.32 -7.29
N PRO A 53 -11.46 -11.79 -8.41
CA PRO A 53 -11.56 -10.98 -9.62
C PRO A 53 -12.32 -9.66 -9.36
N ILE A 54 -11.78 -8.56 -9.86
CA ILE A 54 -12.35 -7.20 -9.68
C ILE A 54 -13.79 -7.12 -10.17
N ASN A 55 -14.12 -7.83 -11.26
CA ASN A 55 -15.47 -7.87 -11.83
C ASN A 55 -16.52 -8.40 -10.85
N VAL A 56 -16.12 -9.25 -9.89
CA VAL A 56 -17.00 -9.75 -8.81
C VAL A 56 -17.01 -8.78 -7.63
N MET A 57 -15.89 -8.13 -7.36
CA MET A 57 -15.74 -7.24 -6.21
C MET A 57 -16.47 -5.90 -6.40
N LEU A 58 -16.53 -5.37 -7.63
CA LEU A 58 -17.23 -4.12 -7.96
C LEU A 58 -18.74 -4.14 -7.62
N PRO A 59 -19.55 -5.12 -8.08
CA PRO A 59 -20.97 -5.16 -7.71
C PRO A 59 -21.16 -5.40 -6.20
N MET A 60 -20.26 -6.15 -5.56
CA MET A 60 -20.28 -6.35 -4.11
C MET A 60 -20.08 -5.04 -3.35
N ALA A 61 -19.05 -4.25 -3.69
CA ALA A 61 -18.83 -2.95 -3.06
C ALA A 61 -20.00 -1.98 -3.32
N TRP A 62 -20.57 -1.97 -4.52
CA TRP A 62 -21.75 -1.15 -4.81
C TRP A 62 -22.93 -1.52 -3.89
N CYS A 63 -23.20 -2.82 -3.71
CA CYS A 63 -24.24 -3.27 -2.77
C CYS A 63 -23.91 -2.86 -1.33
N MET A 64 -22.66 -3.01 -0.89
CA MET A 64 -22.23 -2.63 0.46
C MET A 64 -22.35 -1.12 0.71
N GLU A 65 -22.01 -0.28 -0.27
CA GLU A 65 -22.19 1.18 -0.20
C GLU A 65 -23.67 1.56 -0.11
N LYS A 66 -24.55 0.90 -0.87
CA LYS A 66 -26.00 1.14 -0.80
C LYS A 66 -26.59 0.76 0.57
N ILE A 67 -26.16 -0.37 1.13
CA ILE A 67 -26.57 -0.81 2.47
C ILE A 67 -26.01 0.15 3.52
N ALA A 68 -24.75 0.57 3.39
CA ALA A 68 -24.10 1.55 4.26
C ALA A 68 -24.83 2.89 4.26
N LEU A 69 -25.30 3.36 3.10
CA LEU A 69 -26.12 4.58 2.99
C LEU A 69 -27.41 4.48 3.80
N PHE A 70 -28.04 3.30 3.82
CA PHE A 70 -29.25 3.05 4.60
C PHE A 70 -28.98 2.85 6.10
N THR A 71 -27.87 2.19 6.44
CA THR A 71 -27.47 1.85 7.83
C THR A 71 -26.61 2.91 8.50
N ARG A 72 -26.25 4.00 7.80
CA ARG A 72 -25.30 5.06 8.23
C ARG A 72 -23.99 4.52 8.81
N SER A 73 -23.57 3.34 8.36
CA SER A 73 -22.36 2.66 8.82
C SER A 73 -21.29 2.74 7.75
N GLU A 74 -20.01 2.76 8.13
CA GLU A 74 -18.92 2.78 7.14
C GLU A 74 -18.84 1.46 6.37
N PRO A 75 -18.89 1.49 5.03
CA PRO A 75 -18.75 0.28 4.23
C PRO A 75 -17.32 -0.25 4.35
N ARG A 76 -17.19 -1.53 4.72
CA ARG A 76 -15.88 -2.22 4.80
C ARG A 76 -15.12 -2.29 3.47
N ALA A 77 -15.81 -2.13 2.34
CA ALA A 77 -15.24 -2.06 1.01
C ALA A 77 -16.02 -1.05 0.15
N THR A 78 -15.31 -0.07 -0.40
CA THR A 78 -15.84 0.92 -1.35
C THR A 78 -15.32 0.66 -2.76
N LEU A 79 -16.03 1.16 -3.77
CA LEU A 79 -15.59 1.14 -5.16
C LEU A 79 -14.22 1.82 -5.32
N ASP A 80 -13.98 2.91 -4.59
CA ASP A 80 -12.69 3.60 -4.58
C ASP A 80 -11.57 2.73 -3.98
N SER A 81 -11.84 2.03 -2.88
CA SER A 81 -10.88 1.11 -2.26
C SER A 81 -10.48 -0.01 -3.23
N ILE A 82 -11.44 -0.50 -4.02
CA ILE A 82 -11.22 -1.52 -5.05
C ILE A 82 -10.34 -0.99 -6.18
N HIS A 83 -10.65 0.21 -6.68
CA HIS A 83 -9.86 0.84 -7.73
C HIS A 83 -8.43 1.14 -7.27
N MET A 84 -8.25 1.60 -6.02
CA MET A 84 -6.93 1.78 -5.44
C MET A 84 -6.17 0.46 -5.32
N ALA A 85 -6.82 -0.61 -4.86
CA ALA A 85 -6.20 -1.93 -4.75
C ALA A 85 -5.75 -2.53 -6.09
N LYS A 86 -6.39 -2.13 -7.21
CA LYS A 86 -5.97 -2.52 -8.57
C LYS A 86 -4.64 -1.88 -8.97
N LYS A 87 -4.34 -0.69 -8.46
CA LYS A 87 -3.16 0.07 -8.90
C LYS A 87 -1.91 -0.52 -8.26
N LEU A 88 -1.01 -1.04 -9.09
CA LEU A 88 0.32 -1.46 -8.63
C LEU A 88 1.12 -0.22 -8.24
N MET A 89 1.20 0.04 -6.95
CA MET A 89 1.96 1.14 -6.36
C MET A 89 3.43 0.77 -6.21
N PHE A 90 4.03 0.26 -7.30
CA PHE A 90 5.43 -0.14 -7.31
C PHE A 90 6.30 1.05 -7.67
N PHE A 91 7.32 1.29 -6.86
CA PHE A 91 8.24 2.40 -7.03
C PHE A 91 9.69 1.94 -6.92
N SER A 92 10.60 2.76 -7.44
CA SER A 92 12.03 2.51 -7.35
C SER A 92 12.72 3.55 -6.48
N SER A 93 13.36 3.08 -5.42
CA SER A 93 14.21 3.89 -4.54
C SER A 93 15.66 3.97 -5.03
N ALA A 94 15.97 3.47 -6.24
CA ALA A 94 17.35 3.34 -6.73
C ALA A 94 18.13 4.66 -6.73
N LYS A 95 17.45 5.77 -7.02
CA LYS A 95 18.04 7.12 -6.95
C LYS A 95 18.45 7.48 -5.52
N ALA A 96 17.56 7.26 -4.55
CA ALA A 96 17.84 7.52 -3.14
C ALA A 96 19.02 6.67 -2.65
N LYS A 97 19.09 5.39 -3.06
CA LYS A 97 20.22 4.52 -2.72
C LYS A 97 21.55 5.04 -3.25
N ARG A 98 21.59 5.41 -4.53
CA ARG A 98 22.82 5.85 -5.20
C ARG A 98 23.30 7.22 -4.72
N GLU A 99 22.39 8.17 -4.49
CA GLU A 99 22.76 9.56 -4.23
C GLU A 99 22.73 9.94 -2.75
N LEU A 100 21.92 9.27 -1.94
CA LEU A 100 21.78 9.55 -0.51
C LEU A 100 22.35 8.44 0.37
N GLY A 101 22.62 7.24 -0.16
CA GLY A 101 22.98 6.07 0.64
C GLY A 101 21.80 5.43 1.37
N TYR A 102 20.58 5.62 0.85
CA TYR A 102 19.32 5.08 1.39
C TYR A 102 19.10 3.59 1.10
#